data_AF-A0A5N3CR68-F1
#
_entry.id   AF-A0A5N3CR68-F1
#
_cell.length_a   1.000
_cell.length_b   1.000
_cell.length_c   1.000
_cell.angle_alpha   90.00
_cell.angle_beta   90.00
_cell.angle_gamma   90.00
#
_symmetry.space_group_name_H-M   'P 1'
#
loop_
_entity.id
_entity.type
_entity.pdbx_description
1 polymer ?
#
loop_
_entity_poly.entity_id
_entity_poly.type
_entity_poly.pdbx_seq_one_letter_code
_entity_poly.pdbx_strand_id
1 'polypeptide(L)'
;EYDEWGNLLNEENPHHVYQSYRLPGQQHDEESGLYYNRNRYYDPLQGRYIIQDPIGLAGGINPYSYVMNNPVQWIDPLGLAHTSGKWKDCGKGCRIRIDGDAVGDGRHLHWECKNGSGVMGEFGGMSHGEDYSSAPNSIKKCAKKYGFEPEPSKDLSCKTSGLSTTDAALATGATIGAGYVIYRVIRFIPSLAPPLWWSIPANVVTP
;
A
#
# COMPACT_ATOMS: atom_id res chain seq x y z
N GLU A 1 2.22 23.43 16.33
CA GLU A 1 0.97 23.06 15.65
C GLU A 1 1.30 22.48 14.30
N TYR A 2 0.63 21.40 13.94
CA TYR A 2 0.82 20.68 12.69
C TYR A 2 -0.52 20.56 11.98
N ASP A 3 -0.51 20.53 10.64
CA ASP A 3 -1.68 20.11 9.87
C ASP A 3 -1.87 18.58 9.92
N GLU A 4 -2.90 18.07 9.26
CA GLU A 4 -3.22 16.65 9.25
C GLU A 4 -2.10 15.80 8.62
N TRP A 5 -1.28 16.39 7.75
CA TRP A 5 -0.20 15.73 7.03
C TRP A 5 1.18 15.97 7.68
N GLY A 6 1.20 16.61 8.85
CA GLY A 6 2.42 16.83 9.61
C GLY A 6 3.24 18.03 9.18
N ASN A 7 2.73 18.92 8.30
CA ASN A 7 3.40 20.19 8.04
C ASN A 7 3.37 21.06 9.29
N LEU A 8 4.52 21.62 9.67
CA LEU A 8 4.63 22.52 10.81
C LEU A 8 4.00 23.87 10.48
N LEU A 9 2.86 24.18 11.10
CA LEU A 9 2.16 25.46 10.90
C LEU A 9 2.66 26.55 11.84
N ASN A 10 3.00 26.16 13.06
CA ASN A 10 3.45 27.08 14.10
C ASN A 10 4.34 26.34 15.11
N GLU A 11 5.43 26.95 15.55
CA GLU A 11 6.31 26.41 16.59
C GLU A 11 6.66 27.51 17.59
N GLU A 12 6.22 27.36 18.84
CA GLU A 12 6.67 28.21 19.92
C GLU A 12 7.96 27.61 20.51
N ASN A 13 9.09 28.25 20.25
CA ASN A 13 10.41 27.76 20.65
C ASN A 13 11.25 28.87 21.33
N PRO A 14 10.93 29.26 22.58
CA PRO A 14 11.59 30.37 23.27
C PRO A 14 13.08 30.15 23.51
N HIS A 15 13.52 28.88 23.52
CA HIS A 15 14.90 28.48 23.78
C HIS A 15 15.66 28.12 22.50
N HIS A 16 15.06 28.28 21.31
CA HIS A 16 15.64 27.95 20.01
C HIS A 16 16.24 26.53 19.95
N VAL A 17 15.60 25.57 20.61
CA VAL A 17 16.02 24.17 20.61
C VAL A 17 15.44 23.48 19.38
N TYR A 18 16.29 22.95 18.52
CA TYR A 18 15.84 22.24 17.32
C TYR A 18 15.05 20.97 17.69
N GLN A 19 13.82 20.85 17.20
CA GLN A 19 12.98 19.68 17.33
C GLN A 19 12.85 18.97 15.98
N SER A 20 13.49 17.80 15.85
CA SER A 20 13.46 17.02 14.61
C SER A 20 12.26 16.07 14.52
N TYR A 21 11.61 15.72 15.63
CA TYR A 21 10.48 14.79 15.58
C TYR A 21 9.24 15.45 14.93
N ARG A 22 8.50 14.64 14.15
CA ARG A 22 7.28 15.04 13.44
C ARG A 22 6.12 14.13 13.85
N LEU A 23 5.34 13.59 12.91
CA LEU A 23 4.32 12.57 13.22
C LEU A 23 4.98 11.30 13.78
N PRO A 24 4.23 10.40 14.45
CA PRO A 24 4.80 9.22 15.08
C PRO A 24 5.67 8.38 14.12
N GLY A 25 6.94 8.19 14.48
CA GLY A 25 7.93 7.45 13.69
C GLY A 25 8.79 8.29 12.75
N GLN A 26 8.50 9.60 12.62
CA GLN A 26 9.13 10.48 11.65
C GLN A 26 10.15 11.44 12.26
N GLN A 27 11.24 11.67 11.53
CA GLN A 27 12.25 12.68 11.82
C GLN A 27 12.45 13.59 10.61
N HIS A 28 12.44 14.90 10.82
CA HIS A 28 12.69 15.89 9.79
C HIS A 28 14.16 15.90 9.38
N ASP A 29 14.37 15.71 8.09
CA ASP A 29 15.64 15.96 7.43
C ASP A 29 15.61 17.37 6.82
N GLU A 30 16.42 18.27 7.39
CA GLU A 30 16.45 19.68 7.02
C GLU A 30 17.03 19.92 5.63
N GLU A 31 17.94 19.05 5.14
CA GLU A 31 18.57 19.22 3.83
C GLU A 31 17.57 19.01 2.69
N SER A 32 16.68 18.02 2.84
CA SER A 32 15.67 17.68 1.83
C SER A 32 14.30 18.30 2.10
N GLY A 33 14.01 18.69 3.34
CA GLY A 33 12.67 19.06 3.80
C GLY A 33 11.71 17.87 3.94
N LEU A 34 12.20 16.64 3.73
CA LEU A 34 11.42 15.41 3.83
C LEU A 34 11.48 14.85 5.25
N TYR A 35 10.51 13.98 5.56
CA TYR A 35 10.46 13.30 6.84
C TYR A 35 10.93 11.85 6.68
N TYR A 36 12.05 11.52 7.30
CA TYR A 36 12.56 10.16 7.37
C TYR A 36 11.69 9.32 8.30
N ASN A 37 11.08 8.25 7.75
CA ASN A 37 10.24 7.30 8.45
C ASN A 37 10.81 5.88 8.29
N ARG A 38 12.01 5.66 8.84
CA ARG A 38 12.76 4.38 8.86
C ARG A 38 13.00 3.74 7.48
N ASN A 39 11.98 3.13 6.90
CA ASN A 39 12.05 2.44 5.62
C ASN A 39 11.76 3.38 4.43
N ARG A 40 11.14 4.54 4.65
CA ARG A 40 10.73 5.46 3.58
C ARG A 40 10.91 6.94 3.96
N TYR A 41 11.03 7.78 2.94
CA TYR A 41 10.93 9.23 3.06
C TYR A 41 9.52 9.69 2.71
N TYR A 42 8.95 10.50 3.60
CA TYR A 42 7.60 11.06 3.52
C TYR A 42 7.67 12.55 3.14
N ASP A 43 6.86 12.95 2.18
CA ASP A 43 6.65 14.34 1.78
C ASP A 43 5.33 14.85 2.41
N PRO A 44 5.40 15.73 3.41
CA PRO A 44 4.21 16.27 4.08
C PRO A 44 3.43 17.25 3.19
N LEU A 45 4.05 17.87 2.17
CA LEU A 45 3.36 18.77 1.24
C LEU A 45 2.46 17.98 0.29
N GLN A 46 2.88 16.78 -0.09
CA GLN A 46 2.10 15.87 -0.95
C GLN A 46 1.24 14.88 -0.16
N GLY A 47 1.46 14.75 1.14
CA GLY A 47 0.75 13.78 1.98
C GLY A 47 1.12 12.33 1.66
N ARG A 48 2.34 12.03 1.16
CA ARG A 48 2.68 10.69 0.66
C ARG A 48 4.17 10.33 0.77
N TYR A 49 4.49 9.04 0.62
CA TYR A 49 5.87 8.61 0.47
C TYR A 49 6.40 8.88 -0.94
N ILE A 50 7.68 9.24 -1.02
CA ILE A 50 8.36 9.53 -2.31
C ILE A 50 8.93 8.28 -2.98
N ILE A 51 9.02 7.16 -2.25
CA ILE A 51 9.44 5.86 -2.76
C ILE A 51 8.34 4.82 -2.55
N GLN A 52 8.32 3.79 -3.40
CA GLN A 52 7.39 2.67 -3.27
C GLN A 52 7.63 1.90 -1.98
N ASP A 53 6.55 1.33 -1.44
CA ASP A 53 6.60 0.45 -0.29
C ASP A 53 7.54 -0.76 -0.53
N PRO A 54 8.57 -0.99 0.30
CA PRO A 54 9.45 -2.15 0.17
C PRO A 54 8.73 -3.49 0.27
N ILE A 55 7.57 -3.54 0.93
CA ILE A 55 6.74 -4.76 1.00
C ILE A 55 5.76 -4.87 -0.17
N GLY A 56 5.77 -3.91 -1.10
CA GLY A 56 4.94 -3.91 -2.30
C GLY A 56 3.45 -3.70 -2.01
N LEU A 57 2.60 -4.37 -2.80
CA LEU A 57 1.12 -4.27 -2.69
C LEU A 57 0.57 -4.76 -1.37
N ALA A 58 1.39 -5.46 -0.60
CA ALA A 58 1.11 -5.85 0.75
C ALA A 58 0.75 -4.62 1.60
N GLY A 59 1.46 -3.48 1.43
CA GLY A 59 1.20 -2.23 2.18
C GLY A 59 -0.06 -1.48 1.72
N GLY A 60 -0.80 -2.05 0.78
CA GLY A 60 -1.96 -1.46 0.12
C GLY A 60 -1.76 -1.28 -1.39
N ILE A 61 -2.88 -1.08 -2.09
CA ILE A 61 -2.91 -0.95 -3.56
C ILE A 61 -2.09 0.25 -4.04
N ASN A 62 -2.01 1.32 -3.24
CA ASN A 62 -1.19 2.50 -3.55
C ASN A 62 0.14 2.42 -2.77
N PRO A 63 1.26 2.03 -3.42
CA PRO A 63 2.53 1.79 -2.75
C PRO A 63 3.21 3.06 -2.22
N TYR A 64 2.66 4.23 -2.52
CA TYR A 64 3.17 5.52 -2.05
C TYR A 64 2.29 6.15 -0.98
N SER A 65 1.13 5.58 -0.66
CA SER A 65 0.20 6.22 0.27
C SER A 65 0.77 6.27 1.70
N TYR A 66 0.60 7.41 2.37
CA TYR A 66 0.78 7.48 3.82
C TYR A 66 -0.55 7.18 4.47
N VAL A 67 -0.59 6.14 5.31
CA VAL A 67 -1.73 5.78 6.17
C VAL A 67 -3.10 5.87 5.47
N MET A 68 -3.15 5.41 4.21
CA MET A 68 -4.37 5.39 3.41
C MET A 68 -5.08 6.74 3.24
N ASN A 69 -4.30 7.81 3.27
CA ASN A 69 -4.81 9.18 3.22
C ASN A 69 -5.68 9.56 4.43
N ASN A 70 -5.55 8.87 5.56
CA ASN A 70 -6.26 9.19 6.80
C ASN A 70 -5.30 9.28 8.01
N PRO A 71 -4.43 10.32 8.03
CA PRO A 71 -3.43 10.51 9.07
C PRO A 71 -4.01 10.95 10.42
N VAL A 72 -5.29 11.31 10.46
CA VAL A 72 -6.01 11.63 11.70
C VAL A 72 -6.36 10.37 12.49
N GLN A 73 -6.69 9.27 11.80
CA GLN A 73 -7.08 8.02 12.45
C GLN A 73 -5.91 7.04 12.59
N TRP A 74 -4.96 7.07 11.67
CA TRP A 74 -3.95 6.04 11.52
C TRP A 74 -2.54 6.59 11.56
N ILE A 75 -1.61 5.74 12.02
CA ILE A 75 -0.17 6.05 12.06
C ILE A 75 0.61 4.93 11.38
N ASP A 76 1.73 5.26 10.74
CA ASP A 76 2.68 4.29 10.18
C ASP A 76 4.07 4.50 10.82
N PRO A 77 4.35 3.87 11.98
CA PRO A 77 5.59 4.12 12.73
C PRO A 77 6.85 3.51 12.10
N LEU A 78 6.67 2.67 11.08
CA LEU A 78 7.77 1.94 10.43
C LEU A 78 8.01 2.38 9.00
N GLY A 79 7.11 3.17 8.42
CA GLY A 79 7.15 3.45 7.00
C GLY A 79 6.85 2.20 6.16
N LEU A 80 5.94 1.34 6.59
CA LEU A 80 5.61 0.06 5.92
C LEU A 80 4.12 -0.19 5.87
N ALA A 81 3.43 -0.14 7.01
CA ALA A 81 1.99 -0.37 7.05
C ALA A 81 1.39 0.45 8.17
N HIS A 82 0.16 0.92 7.92
CA HIS A 82 -0.61 1.62 8.93
C HIS A 82 -0.90 0.66 10.10
N THR A 83 -0.90 1.22 11.30
CA THR A 83 -1.17 0.49 12.53
C THR A 83 -2.36 1.14 13.22
N SER A 84 -3.28 0.31 13.69
CA SER A 84 -4.57 0.75 14.21
C SER A 84 -4.96 0.06 15.52
N GLY A 85 -4.43 -1.14 15.76
CA GLY A 85 -4.74 -1.95 16.93
C GLY A 85 -3.88 -1.63 18.15
N LYS A 86 -4.41 -1.91 19.34
CA LYS A 86 -3.63 -2.00 20.58
C LYS A 86 -3.13 -3.43 20.79
N TRP A 87 -1.91 -3.57 21.31
CA TRP A 87 -1.38 -4.86 21.74
C TRP A 87 -2.18 -5.40 22.94
N LYS A 88 -2.54 -6.69 22.87
CA LYS A 88 -3.26 -7.44 23.90
C LYS A 88 -2.44 -8.65 24.31
N ASP A 89 -2.32 -8.87 25.62
CA ASP A 89 -1.60 -10.02 26.17
C ASP A 89 -2.43 -11.32 25.99
N CYS A 90 -1.75 -12.36 25.54
CA CYS A 90 -2.28 -13.70 25.32
C CYS A 90 -1.68 -14.76 26.27
N GLY A 91 -0.80 -14.34 27.19
CA GLY A 91 -0.10 -15.20 28.13
C GLY A 91 1.07 -15.95 27.51
N LYS A 92 1.88 -16.61 28.34
CA LYS A 92 3.09 -17.38 27.95
C LYS A 92 4.14 -16.55 27.17
N GLY A 93 4.14 -15.23 27.35
CA GLY A 93 5.01 -14.32 26.61
C GLY A 93 4.59 -14.13 25.16
N CYS A 94 3.29 -14.27 24.87
CA CYS A 94 2.69 -13.99 23.57
C CYS A 94 1.73 -12.80 23.67
N ARG A 95 1.70 -11.96 22.63
CA ARG A 95 0.76 -10.85 22.48
C ARG A 95 0.23 -10.79 21.05
N ILE A 96 -0.94 -10.18 20.89
CA ILE A 96 -1.54 -9.94 19.58
C ILE A 96 -1.96 -8.48 19.41
N ARG A 97 -2.04 -8.02 18.17
CA ARG A 97 -2.66 -6.76 17.78
C ARG A 97 -3.56 -7.03 16.60
N ILE A 98 -4.80 -6.55 16.66
CA ILE A 98 -5.74 -6.62 15.54
C ILE A 98 -5.89 -5.21 14.99
N ASP A 99 -5.39 -5.02 13.79
CA ASP A 99 -5.55 -3.80 13.02
C ASP A 99 -6.88 -3.87 12.24
N GLY A 100 -7.56 -2.73 12.13
CA GLY A 100 -8.80 -2.57 11.39
C GLY A 100 -8.64 -2.84 9.88
N ASP A 101 -9.75 -3.12 9.21
CA ASP A 101 -9.82 -3.21 7.75
C ASP A 101 -9.65 -1.81 7.16
N ALA A 102 -8.41 -1.48 6.81
CA ALA A 102 -8.13 -0.19 6.23
C ALA A 102 -8.19 -0.24 4.69
N VAL A 103 -7.67 -1.30 4.06
CA VAL A 103 -7.54 -1.40 2.60
C VAL A 103 -8.70 -2.12 1.90
N GLY A 104 -9.71 -2.56 2.64
CA GLY A 104 -10.84 -3.32 2.12
C GLY A 104 -10.53 -4.80 1.88
N ASP A 105 -9.43 -5.31 2.44
CA ASP A 105 -9.02 -6.72 2.42
C ASP A 105 -9.24 -7.43 3.77
N GLY A 106 -9.91 -6.75 4.72
CA GLY A 106 -10.23 -7.26 6.04
C GLY A 106 -9.25 -6.83 7.12
N ARG A 107 -9.52 -7.22 8.36
CA ARG A 107 -8.66 -6.91 9.51
C ARG A 107 -7.33 -7.66 9.42
N HIS A 108 -6.28 -7.09 10.00
CA HIS A 108 -4.97 -7.74 10.11
C HIS A 108 -4.66 -8.14 11.55
N LEU A 109 -4.30 -9.40 11.77
CA LEU A 109 -3.82 -9.89 13.07
C LEU A 109 -2.29 -10.00 13.04
N HIS A 110 -1.64 -9.17 13.85
CA HIS A 110 -0.22 -9.31 14.19
C HIS A 110 -0.10 -10.10 15.49
N TRP A 111 0.85 -11.02 15.55
CA TRP A 111 1.18 -11.74 16.77
C TRP A 111 2.68 -11.80 17.01
N GLU A 112 3.05 -11.86 18.28
CA GLU A 112 4.44 -11.97 18.71
C GLU A 112 4.49 -12.87 19.94
N CYS A 113 5.38 -13.84 19.91
CA CYS A 113 5.73 -14.72 21.01
C CYS A 113 7.26 -14.75 21.17
N LYS A 114 7.75 -15.29 22.29
CA LYS A 114 9.20 -15.43 22.55
C LYS A 114 10.03 -16.06 21.40
N ASN A 115 9.42 -16.95 20.60
CA ASN A 115 10.11 -17.73 19.57
C ASN A 115 9.64 -17.41 18.14
N GLY A 116 8.88 -16.33 17.93
CA GLY A 116 8.40 -15.99 16.60
C GLY A 116 7.33 -14.91 16.60
N SER A 117 7.12 -14.34 15.43
CA SER A 117 6.10 -13.33 15.17
C SER A 117 5.53 -13.54 13.78
N GLY A 118 4.32 -13.05 13.53
CA GLY A 118 3.70 -13.12 12.21
C GLY A 118 2.54 -12.17 12.04
N VAL A 119 2.05 -12.09 10.80
CA VAL A 119 0.95 -11.22 10.37
C VAL A 119 0.03 -12.01 9.47
N MET A 120 -1.29 -11.91 9.66
CA MET A 120 -2.29 -12.61 8.86
C MET A 120 -3.51 -11.72 8.60
N GLY A 121 -4.10 -11.82 7.41
CA GLY A 121 -5.37 -11.17 7.08
C GLY A 121 -6.59 -11.96 7.58
N GLU A 122 -7.73 -11.27 7.71
CA GLU A 122 -9.00 -11.84 8.18
C GLU A 122 -9.59 -12.91 7.24
N PHE A 123 -9.21 -12.94 5.97
CA PHE A 123 -9.68 -13.97 5.03
C PHE A 123 -8.65 -15.08 4.76
N GLY A 124 -7.67 -15.25 5.65
CA GLY A 124 -6.53 -16.15 5.41
C GLY A 124 -5.61 -15.67 4.27
N GLY A 125 -5.84 -14.46 3.75
CA GLY A 125 -5.01 -13.83 2.74
C GLY A 125 -3.62 -13.52 3.29
N MET A 126 -2.60 -13.81 2.48
CA MET A 126 -1.23 -13.35 2.71
C MET A 126 -1.22 -11.83 2.60
N SER A 127 -1.31 -11.15 3.74
CA SER A 127 -1.13 -9.71 3.76
C SER A 127 0.35 -9.36 3.80
N HIS A 128 1.17 -9.97 4.67
CA HIS A 128 2.62 -9.68 4.75
C HIS A 128 3.49 -10.83 5.29
N GLY A 129 3.01 -12.06 5.30
CA GLY A 129 3.73 -13.16 5.95
C GLY A 129 2.98 -14.49 5.93
N GLU A 130 3.35 -15.36 6.87
CA GLU A 130 2.88 -16.74 6.98
C GLU A 130 1.35 -16.85 7.14
N ASP A 131 0.81 -17.95 6.63
CA ASP A 131 -0.61 -18.31 6.73
C ASP A 131 -1.05 -18.48 8.21
N TYR A 132 -2.34 -18.26 8.51
CA TYR A 132 -2.98 -18.48 9.82
C TYR A 132 -2.63 -19.86 10.39
N SER A 133 -2.41 -20.86 9.52
CA SER A 133 -1.98 -22.20 9.88
C SER A 133 -0.69 -22.25 10.72
N SER A 134 0.27 -21.35 10.48
CA SER A 134 1.57 -21.25 11.18
C SER A 134 1.47 -20.78 12.63
N ALA A 135 0.40 -20.06 12.98
CA ALA A 135 0.28 -19.43 14.29
C ALA A 135 0.12 -20.49 15.41
N PRO A 136 0.81 -20.33 16.56
CA PRO A 136 0.64 -21.21 17.71
C PRO A 136 -0.82 -21.29 18.16
N ASN A 137 -1.25 -22.45 18.68
CA ASN A 137 -2.62 -22.64 19.18
C ASN A 137 -3.03 -21.63 20.27
N SER A 138 -2.06 -21.11 21.04
CA SER A 138 -2.29 -20.03 22.01
C SER A 138 -2.73 -18.73 21.34
N ILE A 139 -2.10 -18.37 20.21
CA ILE A 139 -2.45 -17.19 19.42
C ILE A 139 -3.83 -17.36 18.79
N LYS A 140 -4.11 -18.50 18.16
CA LYS A 140 -5.42 -18.81 17.55
C LYS A 140 -6.56 -18.68 18.56
N LYS A 141 -6.39 -19.24 19.76
CA LYS A 141 -7.37 -19.12 20.86
C LYS A 141 -7.52 -17.68 21.35
N CYS A 142 -6.43 -16.94 21.43
CA CYS A 142 -6.44 -15.55 21.88
C CYS A 142 -7.11 -14.62 20.87
N ALA A 143 -6.79 -14.78 19.58
CA ALA A 143 -7.40 -14.08 18.46
C ALA A 143 -8.93 -14.27 18.47
N LYS A 144 -9.38 -15.53 18.59
CA LYS A 144 -10.80 -15.88 18.72
C LYS A 144 -11.46 -15.17 19.90
N LYS A 145 -10.82 -15.15 21.07
CA LYS A 145 -11.31 -14.44 22.27
C LYS A 145 -11.52 -12.94 22.02
N TYR A 146 -10.70 -12.33 21.17
CA TYR A 146 -10.81 -10.92 20.81
C TYR A 146 -11.59 -10.68 19.51
N GLY A 147 -12.36 -11.68 19.05
CA GLY A 147 -13.26 -11.55 17.91
C GLY A 147 -12.55 -11.54 16.55
N PHE A 148 -11.37 -12.14 16.46
CA PHE A 148 -10.68 -12.40 15.19
C PHE A 148 -10.77 -13.89 14.87
N GLU A 149 -11.67 -14.25 13.98
CA GLU A 149 -11.84 -15.59 13.43
C GLU A 149 -11.67 -15.47 11.93
N PRO A 150 -10.51 -15.86 11.37
CA PRO A 150 -10.37 -15.81 9.94
C PRO A 150 -11.29 -16.86 9.35
N GLU A 151 -12.22 -16.44 8.50
CA GLU A 151 -13.01 -17.37 7.70
C GLU A 151 -11.99 -18.24 6.93
N PRO A 152 -12.09 -19.58 6.94
CA PRO A 152 -11.27 -20.38 6.05
C PRO A 152 -11.54 -19.85 4.66
N SER A 153 -10.49 -19.43 3.95
CA SER A 153 -10.60 -18.91 2.59
C SER A 153 -11.51 -19.86 1.83
N LYS A 154 -12.77 -19.49 1.61
CA LYS A 154 -13.57 -20.12 0.56
C LYS A 154 -12.68 -19.95 -0.65
N ASP A 155 -12.19 -21.08 -1.16
CA ASP A 155 -11.34 -21.15 -2.33
C ASP A 155 -11.55 -19.91 -3.18
N LEU A 156 -10.60 -18.96 -3.12
CA LEU A 156 -10.38 -18.07 -4.25
C LEU A 156 -9.69 -18.92 -5.35
N SER A 157 -10.28 -20.08 -5.64
CA SER A 157 -10.55 -20.45 -7.01
C SER A 157 -11.17 -19.20 -7.60
N CYS A 158 -10.36 -18.48 -8.35
CA CYS A 158 -10.85 -17.57 -9.35
C CYS A 158 -12.01 -18.31 -10.01
N LYS A 159 -13.24 -17.89 -9.71
CA LYS A 159 -14.35 -18.23 -10.59
C LYS A 159 -13.98 -17.52 -11.87
N THR A 160 -13.23 -18.20 -12.72
CA THR A 160 -13.45 -18.17 -14.15
C THR A 160 -14.93 -18.46 -14.29
N SER A 161 -15.75 -17.41 -14.21
CA SER A 161 -17.06 -17.41 -14.82
C SER A 161 -16.80 -17.96 -16.22
N GLY A 162 -17.24 -19.20 -16.44
CA GLY A 162 -16.84 -19.98 -17.59
C GLY A 162 -17.09 -19.19 -18.86
N LEU A 163 -16.02 -18.59 -19.39
CA LEU A 163 -15.96 -18.30 -20.80
C LEU A 163 -15.39 -19.56 -21.41
N SER A 164 -16.33 -20.45 -21.76
CA SER A 164 -16.07 -21.60 -22.61
C SER A 164 -15.18 -21.14 -23.76
N THR A 165 -14.00 -21.75 -23.89
CA THR A 165 -12.99 -21.45 -24.90
C THR A 165 -13.41 -21.88 -26.32
N THR A 166 -14.71 -21.98 -26.58
CA THR A 166 -15.26 -22.37 -27.89
C THR A 166 -16.28 -21.41 -28.47
N ASP A 167 -16.75 -20.37 -27.74
CA ASP A 167 -17.74 -19.41 -28.28
C ASP A 167 -17.29 -17.93 -28.26
N ALA A 168 -16.09 -17.61 -27.78
CA ALA A 168 -15.51 -16.26 -27.88
C ALA A 168 -14.61 -16.08 -29.12
N ALA A 169 -14.85 -16.89 -30.15
CA ALA A 169 -14.22 -16.74 -31.46
C ALA A 169 -15.17 -16.01 -32.41
N LEU A 170 -15.50 -14.74 -32.13
CA LEU A 170 -15.81 -13.69 -33.11
C LEU A 170 -16.22 -12.41 -32.36
N ALA A 171 -15.63 -11.28 -32.78
CA ALA A 171 -16.05 -9.91 -32.45
C ALA A 171 -15.80 -9.42 -31.01
N THR A 172 -14.55 -9.04 -30.70
CA THR A 172 -14.11 -7.68 -30.28
C THR A 172 -12.75 -7.78 -29.59
N GLY A 173 -11.69 -7.94 -30.38
CA GLY A 173 -10.33 -8.07 -29.85
C GLY A 173 -9.30 -8.02 -30.97
N ALA A 174 -9.24 -6.90 -31.72
CA ALA A 174 -8.20 -6.72 -32.73
C ALA A 174 -7.95 -5.25 -33.15
N THR A 175 -8.16 -4.23 -32.30
CA THR A 175 -7.95 -2.84 -32.77
C THR A 175 -6.97 -1.98 -31.98
N ILE A 176 -6.60 -2.31 -30.74
CA ILE A 176 -5.71 -1.40 -29.96
C ILE A 176 -4.21 -1.77 -30.10
N GLY A 177 -3.87 -3.02 -30.41
CA GLY A 177 -2.46 -3.46 -30.52
C GLY A 177 -1.76 -3.06 -31.83
N ALA A 178 -2.45 -3.14 -32.97
CA ALA A 178 -1.83 -2.86 -34.26
C ALA A 178 -1.55 -1.36 -34.44
N GLY A 179 -2.48 -0.49 -34.03
CA GLY A 179 -2.34 0.96 -34.15
C GLY A 179 -1.17 1.51 -33.35
N TYR A 180 -0.98 1.04 -32.11
CA TYR A 180 0.12 1.50 -31.25
C TYR A 180 1.49 1.02 -31.73
N VAL A 181 1.58 -0.19 -32.29
CA VAL A 181 2.82 -0.73 -32.87
C VAL A 181 3.18 0.00 -34.17
N ILE A 182 2.19 0.27 -35.04
CA ILE A 182 2.38 1.07 -36.26
C ILE A 182 2.79 2.51 -35.89
N TYR A 183 2.14 3.11 -34.89
CA TYR A 183 2.51 4.43 -34.37
C TYR A 183 3.94 4.47 -33.85
N ARG A 184 4.39 3.46 -33.09
CA ARG A 184 5.77 3.37 -32.61
C ARG A 184 6.77 3.22 -33.75
N VAL A 185 6.44 2.47 -34.81
CA VAL A 185 7.33 2.30 -35.97
C VAL A 185 7.43 3.60 -36.79
N ILE A 186 6.31 4.28 -37.03
CA ILE A 186 6.27 5.54 -37.80
C ILE A 186 6.99 6.69 -37.05
N ARG A 187 6.88 6.74 -35.72
CA ARG A 187 7.52 7.79 -34.89
C ARG A 187 9.06 7.67 -34.81
N PHE A 188 9.63 6.51 -35.14
CA PHE A 188 11.09 6.28 -35.13
C PHE A 188 11.77 6.43 -36.50
N ILE A 189 11.08 6.98 -37.52
CA ILE A 189 11.69 7.35 -38.81
C ILE A 189 11.90 8.89 -38.90
N PRO A 190 12.71 9.55 -38.05
CA PRO A 190 13.17 10.90 -38.37
C PRO A 190 14.49 10.80 -39.13
N SER A 191 14.44 10.70 -40.46
CA SER A 191 15.54 11.17 -41.34
C SER A 191 15.28 11.15 -42.86
N LEU A 192 14.18 10.57 -43.39
CA LEU A 192 14.07 10.35 -44.84
C LEU A 192 13.10 11.25 -45.64
N ALA A 193 12.24 12.06 -45.02
CA ALA A 193 11.41 13.04 -45.75
C ALA A 193 10.85 14.16 -44.84
N PRO A 194 11.49 15.33 -44.74
CA PRO A 194 11.08 16.40 -43.82
C PRO A 194 9.83 17.25 -44.18
N PRO A 195 9.25 17.33 -45.40
CA PRO A 195 8.32 18.43 -45.71
C PRO A 195 6.82 18.21 -45.39
N LEU A 196 6.41 17.13 -44.71
CA LEU A 196 4.97 16.78 -44.57
C LEU A 196 4.37 16.82 -43.14
N TRP A 197 5.06 17.38 -42.15
CA TRP A 197 4.66 17.26 -40.74
C TRP A 197 3.69 18.34 -40.21
N TRP A 198 3.30 19.34 -41.02
CA TRP A 198 2.47 20.46 -40.54
C TRP A 198 0.94 20.25 -40.63
N SER A 199 0.46 19.07 -41.01
CA SER A 199 -0.97 18.85 -41.27
C SER A 199 -1.68 17.87 -40.34
N ILE A 200 -1.08 17.43 -39.23
CA ILE A 200 -1.76 16.56 -38.25
C ILE A 200 -1.99 17.33 -36.94
N PRO A 201 -3.24 17.75 -36.62
CA PRO A 201 -3.53 18.36 -35.33
C PRO A 201 -3.40 17.33 -34.21
N ALA A 202 -2.76 17.75 -33.11
CA ALA A 202 -2.74 16.98 -31.88
C ALA A 202 -4.18 16.86 -31.34
N ASN A 203 -4.57 15.64 -30.94
CA ASN A 203 -5.78 15.32 -30.18
C ASN A 203 -7.02 14.90 -30.98
N VAL A 204 -6.89 13.91 -31.85
CA VAL A 204 -8.03 13.06 -32.22
C VAL A 204 -7.71 11.62 -31.85
N VAL A 205 -8.49 11.08 -30.91
CA VAL A 205 -8.53 9.68 -30.42
C VAL A 205 -7.63 9.40 -29.22
N THR A 206 -8.11 9.77 -28.03
CA THR A 206 -7.99 8.93 -26.83
C THR A 206 -9.24 8.04 -26.74
N PRO A 207 -9.14 6.70 -26.75
CA PRO A 207 -10.11 5.88 -26.03
C PRO A 207 -9.92 6.01 -24.52
#